data_AF-A0A370X3X4-F1
#
_entry.id   AF-A0A370X3X4-F1
#
_cell.length_a   1.000
_cell.length_b   1.000
_cell.length_c   1.000
_cell.angle_alpha   90.00
_cell.angle_beta   90.00
_cell.angle_gamma   90.00
#
_symmetry.space_group_name_H-M   'P 1'
#
loop_
_entity.id
_entity.type
_entity.pdbx_description
1 polymer ?
#
loop_
_entity_poly.entity_id
_entity_poly.type
_entity_poly.pdbx_seq_one_letter_code
_entity_poly.pdbx_strand_id
1 'polypeptide(L)'
;MLACVPWWVGLPLLLGMAAIQIAHVPRLQRYTGTLRYALRWGLAGLLVASYRAYDDHKLGLTLTLLAALAGFSLLVLLESWQDRKPQRNAAVAAASPDWSELALAPIGPADTLIELAPPHWRALEGDGNDELPPDITRLGTGNYRVGTGALIKDVEAQFSVAPGKGWLAWHMAARRGVVLYDRARGVQYRLRGWQLYGWHVDEAWLSRSDDQPPSALSHVLGQDQREE
;
A
#
# COMPACT_ATOMS: atom_id res chain seq x y z
N MET A 1 7.22 2.57 39.60
CA MET A 1 6.40 1.33 39.79
C MET A 1 6.19 0.62 38.46
N LEU A 2 7.24 -0.01 37.92
CA LEU A 2 7.18 -0.86 36.71
C LEU A 2 8.11 -2.08 36.81
N ALA A 3 8.49 -2.47 38.04
CA ALA A 3 9.41 -3.56 38.33
C ALA A 3 8.71 -4.88 38.68
N CYS A 4 7.39 -4.97 38.53
CA CYS A 4 6.57 -6.13 38.90
C CYS A 4 5.64 -6.57 37.78
N VAL A 5 6.08 -6.46 36.52
CA VAL A 5 5.42 -7.21 35.45
C VAL A 5 6.17 -8.53 35.35
N PRO A 6 5.57 -9.67 35.74
CA PRO A 6 6.21 -10.97 35.61
C PRO A 6 6.58 -11.18 34.14
N TRP A 7 7.81 -11.57 33.86
CA TRP A 7 8.31 -11.82 32.50
C TRP A 7 7.43 -12.81 31.71
N TRP A 8 6.72 -13.69 32.43
CA TRP A 8 5.68 -14.59 31.94
C TRP A 8 4.45 -13.91 31.34
N VAL A 9 4.21 -12.62 31.58
CA VAL A 9 3.07 -11.86 31.03
C VAL A 9 3.42 -11.23 29.67
N GLY A 10 4.69 -10.91 29.44
CA GLY A 10 5.15 -10.39 28.15
C GLY A 10 5.02 -11.42 27.03
N LEU A 11 5.28 -12.70 27.34
CA LEU A 11 5.25 -13.80 26.38
C LEU A 11 3.85 -14.09 25.80
N PRO A 12 2.77 -14.27 26.58
CA PRO A 12 1.41 -14.44 26.06
C PRO A 12 0.88 -13.18 25.40
N LEU A 13 1.33 -11.98 25.82
CA LEU A 13 0.98 -10.73 25.14
C LEU A 13 1.58 -10.65 23.72
N LEU A 14 2.86 -11.02 23.59
CA LEU A 14 3.54 -11.12 22.30
C LEU A 14 2.91 -12.20 21.42
N LEU A 15 2.54 -13.34 22.01
CA LEU A 15 1.88 -14.45 21.31
C LEU A 15 0.46 -14.08 20.88
N GLY A 16 -0.27 -13.31 21.70
CA GLY A 16 -1.56 -12.72 21.36
C GLY A 16 -1.44 -11.71 20.21
N MET A 17 -0.43 -10.84 20.22
CA MET A 17 -0.17 -9.91 19.10
C MET A 17 0.20 -10.66 17.81
N ALA A 18 1.01 -11.72 17.90
CA ALA A 18 1.34 -12.57 16.76
C ALA A 18 0.10 -13.30 16.22
N ALA A 19 -0.75 -13.86 17.09
CA ALA A 19 -2.00 -14.52 16.71
C ALA A 19 -2.97 -13.55 16.02
N ILE A 20 -3.09 -12.31 16.51
CA ILE A 20 -3.90 -11.26 15.89
C ILE A 20 -3.35 -10.88 14.50
N GLN A 21 -2.02 -10.91 14.30
CA GLN A 21 -1.42 -10.71 12.97
C GLN A 21 -1.66 -11.88 12.02
N ILE A 22 -1.54 -13.13 12.50
CA ILE A 22 -1.78 -14.34 11.72
C ILE A 22 -3.25 -14.44 11.30
N ALA A 23 -4.18 -13.99 12.14
CA ALA A 23 -5.63 -13.99 11.86
C ALA A 23 -6.07 -13.03 10.75
N HIS A 24 -5.14 -12.35 10.06
CA HIS A 24 -5.39 -11.57 8.83
C HIS A 24 -6.60 -10.64 8.93
N VAL A 25 -6.74 -9.89 10.04
CA VAL A 25 -7.84 -8.94 10.17
C VAL A 25 -7.61 -7.79 9.17
N PRO A 26 -8.43 -7.65 8.10
CA PRO A 26 -8.19 -6.69 7.02
C PRO A 26 -8.21 -5.22 7.50
N ARG A 27 -8.80 -4.97 8.68
CA ARG A 27 -8.80 -3.66 9.34
C ARG A 27 -7.46 -3.23 9.93
N LEU A 28 -6.51 -4.14 10.19
CA LEU A 28 -5.24 -3.79 10.86
C LEU A 28 -4.06 -3.55 9.91
N GLN A 29 -4.23 -3.64 8.59
CA GLN A 29 -3.15 -3.34 7.63
C GLN A 29 -2.56 -1.93 7.77
N ARG A 30 -3.34 -0.98 8.31
CA ARG A 30 -2.88 0.39 8.59
C ARG A 30 -1.93 0.50 9.79
N TYR A 31 -1.84 -0.52 10.65
CA TYR A 31 -1.05 -0.51 11.89
C TYR A 31 0.10 -1.53 11.90
N THR A 32 0.38 -2.19 10.78
CA THR A 32 1.44 -3.20 10.66
C THR A 32 2.82 -2.64 11.01
N GLY A 33 3.12 -1.40 10.64
CA GLY A 33 4.40 -0.75 10.95
C GLY A 33 4.62 -0.49 12.45
N THR A 34 3.61 0.03 13.15
CA THR A 34 3.66 0.27 14.60
C THR A 34 3.67 -1.04 15.38
N LEU A 35 2.98 -2.06 14.89
CA LEU A 35 2.97 -3.39 15.51
C LEU A 35 4.32 -4.11 15.36
N ARG A 36 5.01 -3.94 14.22
CA ARG A 36 6.41 -4.39 14.05
C ARG A 36 7.35 -3.69 15.02
N TYR A 37 7.19 -2.37 15.20
CA TYR A 37 8.00 -1.61 16.12
C TYR A 37 7.76 -2.06 17.57
N ALA A 38 6.49 -2.24 17.97
CA ALA A 38 6.12 -2.74 19.28
C ALA A 38 6.65 -4.17 19.55
N LEU A 39 6.61 -5.06 18.54
CA LEU A 39 7.14 -6.42 18.67
C LEU A 39 8.67 -6.42 18.80
N ARG A 40 9.37 -5.58 18.01
CA ARG A 40 10.84 -5.49 18.04
C ARG A 40 11.35 -4.95 19.37
N TRP A 41 10.71 -3.89 19.90
CA TRP A 41 11.07 -3.31 21.18
C TRP A 41 10.55 -4.12 22.38
N GLY A 42 9.40 -4.78 22.24
CA GLY A 42 8.87 -5.72 23.25
C GLY A 42 9.76 -6.96 23.41
N LEU A 43 10.30 -7.50 22.32
CA LEU A 43 11.27 -8.60 22.34
C LEU A 43 12.58 -8.18 23.02
N ALA A 44 13.09 -7.00 22.67
CA ALA A 44 14.28 -6.45 23.32
C ALA A 44 14.06 -6.25 24.84
N GLY A 45 12.87 -5.77 25.23
CA GLY A 45 12.48 -5.65 26.64
C GLY A 45 12.41 -7.00 27.35
N LEU A 46 11.87 -8.04 26.70
CA LEU A 46 11.82 -9.41 27.22
C LEU A 46 13.22 -10.00 27.41
N LEU A 47 14.13 -9.75 26.46
CA LEU A 47 15.53 -10.19 26.53
C LEU A 47 16.26 -9.53 27.70
N VAL A 48 16.11 -8.21 27.86
CA VAL A 48 16.71 -7.49 28.99
C VAL A 48 16.12 -7.93 30.33
N ALA A 49 14.80 -8.15 30.41
CA ALA A 49 14.14 -8.62 31.63
C ALA A 49 14.52 -10.07 32.00
N SER A 50 14.62 -10.96 31.01
CA SER A 50 15.03 -12.36 31.23
C SER A 50 16.50 -12.48 31.65
N TYR A 51 17.38 -11.65 31.09
CA TYR A 51 18.77 -11.55 31.53
C TYR A 51 18.89 -11.05 32.97
N ARG A 52 18.06 -10.06 33.36
CA ARG A 52 18.11 -9.47 34.70
C ARG A 52 17.48 -10.34 35.81
N ALA A 53 16.62 -11.29 35.43
CA ALA A 53 15.95 -12.19 36.38
C ALA A 53 16.79 -13.42 36.77
N TYR A 54 17.86 -13.72 36.03
CA TYR A 54 18.72 -14.89 36.23
C TYR A 54 20.15 -14.46 36.57
N ASP A 55 20.37 -14.07 37.83
CA ASP A 55 21.65 -13.61 38.38
C ASP A 55 22.60 -14.76 38.80
N ASP A 56 22.26 -16.02 38.49
CA ASP A 56 23.09 -17.19 38.83
C ASP A 56 23.34 -18.15 37.65
N HIS A 57 24.54 -18.73 37.63
CA HIS A 57 25.33 -19.04 36.43
C HIS A 57 24.86 -20.23 35.57
N LYS A 58 25.16 -20.13 34.26
CA LYS A 58 24.99 -21.10 33.15
C LYS A 58 23.58 -21.31 32.58
N LEU A 59 22.55 -21.43 33.42
CA LEU A 59 21.18 -21.69 32.91
C LEU A 59 20.52 -20.41 32.36
N GLY A 60 20.76 -19.25 32.96
CA GLY A 60 20.25 -17.96 32.45
C GLY A 60 20.73 -17.64 31.03
N LEU A 61 21.96 -18.03 30.70
CA LEU A 61 22.53 -17.78 29.37
C LEU A 61 21.93 -18.69 28.31
N THR A 62 21.69 -19.97 28.63
CA THR A 62 21.03 -20.89 27.69
C THR A 62 19.56 -20.53 27.46
N LEU A 63 18.86 -20.12 28.52
CA LEU A 63 17.45 -19.69 28.41
C LEU A 63 17.32 -18.37 27.64
N THR A 64 18.22 -17.40 27.86
CA THR A 64 18.22 -16.14 27.08
C THR A 64 18.58 -16.40 25.63
N LEU A 65 19.52 -17.31 25.33
CA LEU A 65 19.81 -17.72 23.95
C LEU A 65 18.60 -18.39 23.29
N LEU A 66 17.90 -19.26 24.03
CA LEU A 66 16.72 -19.96 23.52
C LEU A 66 15.56 -18.99 23.27
N ALA A 67 15.37 -18.00 24.15
CA ALA A 67 14.38 -16.94 23.98
C ALA A 67 14.74 -16.01 22.81
N ALA A 68 16.03 -15.67 22.63
CA ALA A 68 16.51 -14.90 21.50
C ALA A 68 16.29 -15.65 20.18
N LEU A 69 16.61 -16.95 20.15
CA LEU A 69 16.41 -17.80 18.98
C LEU A 69 14.93 -17.93 18.65
N ALA A 70 14.08 -18.25 19.63
CA ALA A 70 12.64 -18.36 19.41
C ALA A 70 12.03 -17.04 18.94
N GLY A 71 12.45 -15.91 19.53
CA GLY A 71 12.02 -14.58 19.12
C GLY A 71 12.47 -14.21 17.70
N PHE A 72 13.71 -14.52 17.36
CA PHE A 72 14.27 -14.27 16.03
C PHE A 72 13.63 -15.17 14.97
N SER A 73 13.48 -16.47 15.24
CA SER A 73 12.78 -17.41 14.35
C SER A 73 11.32 -17.02 14.16
N LEU A 74 10.62 -16.56 15.21
CA LEU A 74 9.26 -16.07 15.09
C LEU A 74 9.20 -14.80 14.23
N LEU A 75 10.14 -13.87 14.39
CA LEU A 75 10.24 -12.65 13.57
C LEU A 75 10.45 -12.99 12.10
N VAL A 76 11.43 -13.85 11.80
CA VAL A 76 11.73 -14.31 10.44
C VAL A 76 10.55 -15.07 9.85
N LEU A 77 9.86 -15.91 10.63
CA LEU A 77 8.67 -16.60 10.17
C LEU A 77 7.56 -15.60 9.84
N LEU A 78 7.34 -14.59 10.68
CA LEU A 78 6.35 -13.53 10.43
C LEU A 78 6.67 -12.72 9.17
N GLU A 79 7.95 -12.39 8.95
CA GLU A 79 8.43 -11.69 7.77
C GLU A 79 8.20 -12.54 6.52
N SER A 80 8.60 -13.82 6.56
CA SER A 80 8.36 -14.77 5.46
C SER A 80 6.88 -15.00 5.17
N TRP A 81 6.00 -14.93 6.18
CA TRP A 81 4.55 -15.08 6.00
C TRP A 81 3.90 -13.80 5.45
N GLN A 82 4.42 -12.62 5.80
CA GLN A 82 3.95 -11.35 5.25
C GLN A 82 4.41 -11.15 3.80
N ASP A 83 5.61 -11.62 3.47
CA ASP A 83 6.12 -11.67 2.09
C ASP A 83 5.36 -12.72 1.27
N ARG A 84 4.87 -13.79 1.91
CA ARG A 84 3.80 -14.63 1.40
C ARG A 84 2.44 -13.93 1.48
N LYS A 85 2.33 -12.71 0.94
CA LYS A 85 1.12 -12.41 0.16
C LYS A 85 0.95 -13.57 -0.82
N PRO A 86 -0.28 -14.00 -1.13
CA PRO A 86 -0.48 -15.02 -2.13
C PRO A 86 -0.03 -14.45 -3.48
N GLN A 87 1.28 -14.57 -3.76
CA GLN A 87 1.79 -14.81 -5.09
C GLN A 87 1.23 -16.18 -5.47
N ARG A 88 -0.08 -16.23 -5.71
CA ARG A 88 -0.72 -17.37 -6.37
C ARG A 88 -0.15 -17.56 -7.78
N ASN A 89 0.66 -16.61 -8.25
CA ASN A 89 1.47 -16.68 -9.47
C ASN A 89 2.89 -17.25 -9.25
N ALA A 90 3.42 -17.33 -8.02
CA ALA A 90 4.74 -17.93 -7.78
C ALA A 90 4.69 -19.47 -7.72
N ALA A 91 3.50 -20.07 -7.58
CA ALA A 91 3.32 -21.50 -7.83
C ALA A 91 3.45 -21.88 -9.32
N VAL A 92 3.58 -20.88 -10.21
CA VAL A 92 4.00 -21.05 -11.62
C VAL A 92 5.50 -20.74 -11.80
N ALA A 93 6.26 -20.56 -10.72
CA ALA A 93 7.71 -20.75 -10.77
C ALA A 93 7.99 -22.26 -10.87
N ALA A 94 7.60 -22.83 -12.01
CA ALA A 94 8.24 -24.01 -12.57
C ALA A 94 9.76 -23.76 -12.51
N ALA A 95 10.50 -24.83 -12.22
CA ALA A 95 11.95 -24.86 -12.13
C ALA A 95 12.61 -23.79 -13.02
N SER A 96 13.45 -22.94 -12.43
CA SER A 96 14.18 -21.89 -13.15
C SER A 96 14.73 -22.49 -14.45
N PRO A 97 14.19 -22.11 -15.62
CA PRO A 97 14.56 -22.76 -16.87
C PRO A 97 16.03 -22.51 -17.14
N ASP A 98 16.70 -23.51 -17.68
CA ASP A 98 18.07 -23.32 -18.18
C ASP A 98 18.03 -22.28 -19.32
N TRP A 99 19.09 -21.48 -19.49
CA TRP A 99 19.12 -20.38 -20.46
C TRP A 99 18.82 -20.84 -21.89
N SER A 100 19.11 -22.10 -22.18
CA SER A 100 18.80 -22.81 -23.43
C SER A 100 17.29 -22.97 -23.67
N GLU A 101 16.50 -23.17 -22.63
CA GLU A 101 15.04 -23.32 -22.67
C GLU A 101 14.34 -21.96 -22.86
N LEU A 102 14.90 -20.88 -22.29
CA LEU A 102 14.41 -19.50 -22.48
C LEU A 102 14.55 -19.01 -23.92
N ALA A 103 15.58 -19.47 -24.66
CA ALA A 103 15.78 -19.10 -26.06
C ALA A 103 14.80 -19.81 -27.02
N LEU A 104 14.21 -20.92 -26.58
CA LEU A 104 13.26 -21.73 -27.34
C LEU A 104 11.82 -21.57 -26.86
N ALA A 105 11.60 -20.90 -25.73
CA ALA A 105 10.27 -20.57 -25.25
C ALA A 105 9.55 -19.73 -26.32
N PRO A 106 8.35 -20.13 -26.78
CA PRO A 106 7.56 -19.27 -27.63
C PRO A 106 7.40 -17.93 -26.91
N ILE A 107 7.72 -16.83 -27.60
CA ILE A 107 7.52 -15.47 -27.09
C ILE A 107 6.11 -15.46 -26.50
N GLY A 108 6.02 -15.18 -25.20
CA GLY A 108 4.76 -15.18 -24.47
C GLY A 108 3.69 -14.38 -25.20
N PRO A 109 2.39 -14.59 -24.90
CA PRO A 109 1.30 -13.89 -25.57
C PRO A 109 1.65 -12.41 -25.66
N ALA A 110 1.59 -11.84 -26.88
CA ALA A 110 2.15 -10.54 -27.22
C ALA A 110 1.98 -9.56 -26.05
N ASP A 111 3.06 -9.40 -25.28
CA ASP A 111 3.04 -8.61 -24.06
C ASP A 111 2.80 -7.19 -24.54
N THR A 112 1.55 -6.74 -24.40
CA THR A 112 1.12 -5.49 -24.99
C THR A 112 1.82 -4.42 -24.20
N LEU A 113 2.85 -3.80 -24.78
CA LEU A 113 3.58 -2.74 -24.11
C LEU A 113 2.61 -1.61 -23.80
N ILE A 114 2.29 -1.45 -22.52
CA ILE A 114 1.39 -0.41 -22.05
C ILE A 114 2.19 0.87 -21.93
N GLU A 115 2.19 1.67 -22.99
CA GLU A 115 2.75 3.02 -22.93
C GLU A 115 1.79 3.95 -22.17
N LEU A 116 2.27 4.44 -21.02
CA LEU A 116 1.54 5.35 -20.16
C LEU A 116 1.85 6.79 -20.54
N ALA A 117 0.82 7.54 -20.94
CA ALA A 117 0.95 8.97 -21.14
C ALA A 117 1.12 9.66 -19.77
N PRO A 118 2.18 10.45 -19.56
CA PRO A 118 2.42 11.09 -18.27
C PRO A 118 1.31 12.11 -17.96
N PRO A 119 0.91 12.24 -16.69
CA PRO A 119 -0.13 13.16 -16.30
C PRO A 119 0.43 14.58 -16.34
N HIS A 120 -0.19 15.43 -17.16
CA HIS A 120 0.14 16.85 -17.21
C HIS A 120 -0.66 17.56 -16.12
N TRP A 121 0.03 17.95 -15.05
CA TRP A 121 -0.57 18.70 -13.95
C TRP A 121 -0.57 20.18 -14.27
N ARG A 122 -1.75 20.77 -14.37
CA ARG A 122 -1.94 22.20 -14.53
C ARG A 122 -2.25 22.82 -13.18
N ALA A 123 -1.43 23.79 -12.79
CA ALA A 123 -1.68 24.60 -11.61
C ALA A 123 -2.81 25.59 -11.91
N LEU A 124 -3.69 25.76 -10.94
CA LEU A 124 -4.78 26.73 -10.97
C LEU A 124 -4.33 27.92 -10.14
N GLU A 125 -3.30 28.61 -10.62
CA GLU A 125 -2.76 29.82 -9.99
C GLU A 125 -3.56 31.03 -10.44
N GLY A 126 -4.11 31.77 -9.47
CA GLY A 126 -4.91 32.97 -9.72
C GLY A 126 -6.40 32.79 -9.49
N ASP A 127 -7.09 33.94 -9.40
CA ASP A 127 -8.52 34.08 -9.18
C ASP A 127 -9.33 33.94 -10.50
N GLY A 128 -8.62 33.77 -11.62
CA GLY A 128 -9.19 33.65 -12.96
C GLY A 128 -9.71 32.25 -13.23
N ASN A 129 -10.95 32.16 -13.71
CA ASN A 129 -11.57 30.90 -14.14
C ASN A 129 -11.12 30.49 -15.57
N ASP A 130 -10.28 31.30 -16.23
CA ASP A 130 -9.96 31.20 -17.66
C ASP A 130 -9.10 29.98 -18.04
N GLU A 131 -8.39 29.36 -17.09
CA GLU A 131 -7.59 28.16 -17.34
C GLU A 131 -8.33 26.85 -17.02
N LEU A 132 -9.51 26.94 -16.41
CA LEU A 132 -10.32 25.77 -16.13
C LEU A 132 -11.04 25.30 -17.39
N PRO A 133 -11.21 23.98 -17.57
CA PRO A 133 -12.20 23.46 -18.50
C PRO A 133 -13.57 24.11 -18.23
N PRO A 134 -14.37 24.43 -19.27
CA PRO A 134 -15.58 25.23 -19.14
C PRO A 134 -16.67 24.58 -18.27
N ASP A 135 -16.57 23.27 -18.05
CA ASP A 135 -17.45 22.51 -17.16
C ASP A 135 -17.00 22.53 -15.70
N ILE A 136 -15.85 23.11 -15.37
CA ILE A 136 -15.34 23.17 -14.01
C ILE A 136 -15.46 24.60 -13.48
N THR A 137 -16.13 24.74 -12.35
CA THR A 137 -16.28 26.02 -11.65
C THR A 137 -15.58 25.93 -10.29
N ARG A 138 -14.68 26.86 -10.00
CA ARG A 138 -14.11 27.00 -8.65
C ARG A 138 -15.16 27.59 -7.70
N LEU A 139 -15.39 26.93 -6.56
CA LEU A 139 -16.32 27.41 -5.52
C LEU A 139 -15.62 28.00 -4.29
N GLY A 140 -14.31 27.77 -4.17
CA GLY A 140 -13.47 28.25 -3.09
C GLY A 140 -12.15 27.50 -3.05
N THR A 141 -11.32 27.77 -2.05
CA THR A 141 -10.02 27.11 -1.90
C THR A 141 -10.19 25.61 -1.75
N GLY A 142 -9.66 24.86 -2.72
CA GLY A 142 -9.69 23.40 -2.75
C GLY A 142 -11.07 22.76 -2.99
N ASN A 143 -12.06 23.55 -3.43
CA ASN A 143 -13.40 23.09 -3.75
C ASN A 143 -13.80 23.46 -5.18
N TYR A 144 -14.12 22.46 -5.98
CA TYR A 144 -14.47 22.61 -7.39
C TYR A 144 -15.81 21.92 -7.69
N ARG A 145 -16.59 22.48 -8.60
CA ARG A 145 -17.79 21.86 -9.16
C ARG A 145 -17.52 21.46 -10.59
N VAL A 146 -17.87 20.23 -10.95
CA VAL A 146 -17.82 19.74 -12.33
C VAL A 146 -19.25 19.56 -12.84
N GLY A 147 -19.55 20.17 -13.98
CA GLY A 147 -20.87 20.26 -14.58
C GLY A 147 -21.89 20.89 -13.62
N THR A 148 -23.08 20.31 -13.58
CA THR A 148 -24.21 20.81 -12.78
C THR A 148 -24.28 20.23 -11.37
N GLY A 149 -23.49 19.20 -11.03
CA GLY A 149 -23.75 18.41 -9.81
C GLY A 149 -22.55 17.90 -9.02
N ALA A 150 -21.42 17.60 -9.64
CA ALA A 150 -20.34 16.91 -8.94
C ALA A 150 -19.48 17.91 -8.14
N LEU A 151 -19.50 17.80 -6.81
CA LEU A 151 -18.74 18.66 -5.92
C LEU A 151 -17.47 17.95 -5.44
N ILE A 152 -16.32 18.40 -5.95
CA ILE A 152 -14.99 17.93 -5.58
C ILE A 152 -14.47 18.80 -4.43
N LYS A 153 -14.20 18.18 -3.27
CA LYS A 153 -13.76 18.88 -2.04
C LYS A 153 -12.38 18.45 -1.56
N ASP A 154 -11.71 19.32 -0.82
CA ASP A 154 -10.43 19.07 -0.16
C ASP A 154 -9.35 18.55 -1.12
N VAL A 155 -9.21 19.25 -2.24
CA VAL A 155 -8.20 18.96 -3.27
C VAL A 155 -7.22 20.12 -3.44
N GLU A 156 -6.04 19.81 -3.94
CA GLU A 156 -5.05 20.82 -4.30
C GLU A 156 -5.54 21.67 -5.49
N ALA A 157 -4.98 22.87 -5.64
CA ALA A 157 -5.19 23.73 -6.80
C ALA A 157 -4.41 23.25 -8.04
N GLN A 158 -4.38 21.93 -8.27
CA GLN A 158 -3.74 21.31 -9.42
C GLN A 158 -4.63 20.19 -9.94
N PHE A 159 -4.79 20.13 -11.25
CA PHE A 159 -5.58 19.09 -11.90
C PHE A 159 -4.87 18.55 -13.14
N SER A 160 -5.18 17.30 -13.49
CA SER A 160 -4.76 16.68 -14.74
C SER A 160 -5.98 16.20 -15.50
N VAL A 161 -5.90 16.26 -16.82
CA VAL A 161 -6.96 15.82 -17.74
C VAL A 161 -6.39 14.69 -18.57
N ALA A 162 -7.12 13.58 -18.67
CA ALA A 162 -6.73 12.49 -19.54
C ALA A 162 -6.68 12.93 -21.01
N PRO A 163 -5.83 12.33 -21.86
CA PRO A 163 -5.72 12.69 -23.27
C PRO A 163 -7.06 12.69 -24.04
N GLY A 164 -7.93 11.70 -23.82
CA GLY A 164 -9.28 11.67 -24.41
C GLY A 164 -10.32 12.51 -23.67
N LYS A 165 -9.90 13.29 -22.66
CA LYS A 165 -10.73 14.25 -21.89
C LYS A 165 -11.91 13.66 -21.12
N GLY A 166 -12.04 12.33 -21.09
CA GLY A 166 -13.09 11.63 -20.33
C GLY A 166 -12.87 11.64 -18.82
N TRP A 167 -11.61 11.74 -18.38
CA TRP A 167 -11.24 11.71 -16.97
C TRP A 167 -10.56 12.99 -16.51
N LEU A 168 -10.86 13.36 -15.27
CA LEU A 168 -10.22 14.44 -14.54
C LEU A 168 -9.60 13.88 -13.26
N ALA A 169 -8.42 14.38 -12.91
CA ALA A 169 -7.72 14.02 -11.69
C ALA A 169 -7.32 15.25 -10.89
N TRP A 170 -7.42 15.16 -9.57
CA TRP A 170 -6.87 16.12 -8.63
C TRP A 170 -6.04 15.42 -7.57
N HIS A 171 -4.98 16.08 -7.10
CA HIS A 171 -4.36 15.66 -5.86
C HIS A 171 -5.30 15.97 -4.69
N MET A 172 -5.44 15.01 -3.76
CA MET A 172 -6.04 15.31 -2.47
C MET A 172 -5.18 16.30 -1.70
N ALA A 173 -5.80 17.13 -0.86
CA ALA A 173 -5.09 18.02 0.05
C ALA A 173 -3.99 17.27 0.82
N ALA A 174 -2.82 17.91 0.94
CA ALA A 174 -1.60 17.33 1.51
C ALA A 174 -0.99 16.17 0.70
N ARG A 175 -1.37 16.00 -0.58
CA ARG A 175 -0.84 15.00 -1.53
C ARG A 175 -0.92 13.54 -1.07
N ARG A 176 -1.85 13.21 -0.17
CA ARG A 176 -2.04 11.85 0.39
C ARG A 176 -2.98 10.96 -0.44
N GLY A 177 -3.20 11.30 -1.70
CA GLY A 177 -4.12 10.57 -2.56
C GLY A 177 -4.47 11.32 -3.83
N VAL A 178 -5.33 10.70 -4.62
CA VAL A 178 -5.88 11.28 -5.84
C VAL A 178 -7.41 11.19 -5.81
N VAL A 179 -8.07 12.22 -6.33
CA VAL A 179 -9.48 12.20 -6.67
C VAL A 179 -9.58 12.07 -8.18
N LEU A 180 -10.26 11.04 -8.65
CA LEU A 180 -10.58 10.84 -10.06
C LEU A 180 -12.07 11.13 -10.27
N TYR A 181 -12.39 11.75 -11.39
CA TYR A 181 -13.75 12.00 -11.81
C TYR A 181 -13.94 11.53 -13.25
N ASP A 182 -14.88 10.60 -13.42
CA ASP A 182 -15.34 10.12 -14.71
C ASP A 182 -16.41 11.08 -15.23
N ARG A 183 -16.11 11.82 -16.30
CA ARG A 183 -17.04 12.77 -16.90
C ARG A 183 -18.16 12.08 -17.67
N ALA A 184 -17.92 10.88 -18.21
CA ALA A 184 -18.91 10.15 -18.98
C ALA A 184 -19.99 9.57 -18.06
N ARG A 185 -19.59 9.03 -16.92
CA ARG A 185 -20.52 8.43 -15.93
C ARG A 185 -20.95 9.39 -14.82
N GLY A 186 -20.26 10.53 -14.67
CA GLY A 186 -20.50 11.47 -13.57
C GLY A 186 -20.11 10.91 -12.21
N VAL A 187 -19.16 9.97 -12.16
CA VAL A 187 -18.78 9.26 -10.94
C VAL A 187 -17.46 9.78 -10.40
N GLN A 188 -17.40 9.98 -9.10
CA GLN A 188 -16.19 10.37 -8.39
C GLN A 188 -15.58 9.18 -7.63
N TYR A 189 -14.27 9.00 -7.78
CA TYR A 189 -13.48 8.04 -7.01
C TYR A 189 -12.44 8.77 -6.16
N ARG A 190 -12.40 8.47 -4.87
CA ARG A 190 -11.45 9.09 -3.92
C ARG A 190 -10.50 8.04 -3.35
N LEU A 191 -9.27 8.04 -3.83
CA LEU A 191 -8.31 6.97 -3.60
C LEU A 191 -7.18 7.48 -2.70
N ARG A 192 -7.24 7.08 -1.43
CA ARG A 192 -6.23 7.45 -0.42
C ARG A 192 -5.01 6.54 -0.53
N GLY A 193 -3.82 7.13 -0.46
CA GLY A 193 -2.55 6.40 -0.61
C GLY A 193 -2.26 5.93 -2.03
N TRP A 194 -3.03 6.37 -3.02
CA TRP A 194 -2.78 6.15 -4.44
C TRP A 194 -2.46 7.47 -5.11
N GLN A 195 -1.53 7.43 -6.05
CA GLN A 195 -1.13 8.57 -6.86
C GLN A 195 -1.34 8.22 -8.33
N LEU A 196 -1.71 9.22 -9.13
CA LEU A 196 -1.82 9.06 -10.57
C LEU A 196 -0.41 8.96 -11.16
N TYR A 197 -0.13 7.83 -11.79
CA TYR A 197 1.13 7.58 -12.46
C TYR A 197 1.05 7.96 -13.95
N GLY A 198 -0.10 7.70 -14.60
CA GLY A 198 -0.29 8.01 -16.00
C GLY A 198 -1.69 7.65 -16.52
N TRP A 199 -1.87 7.87 -17.81
CA TRP A 199 -3.10 7.59 -18.54
C TRP A 199 -2.82 6.59 -19.67
N HIS A 200 -3.71 5.62 -19.87
CA HIS A 200 -3.65 4.72 -21.01
C HIS A 200 -5.07 4.34 -21.44
N VAL A 201 -5.37 4.45 -22.74
CA VAL A 201 -6.68 4.11 -23.34
C VAL A 201 -7.87 4.67 -22.52
N ASP A 202 -7.80 5.96 -22.19
CA ASP A 202 -8.81 6.66 -21.38
C ASP A 202 -9.10 6.03 -20.01
N GLU A 203 -8.10 5.37 -19.42
CA GLU A 203 -8.14 4.89 -18.05
C GLU A 203 -6.98 5.48 -17.22
N ALA A 204 -7.25 5.69 -15.92
CA ALA A 204 -6.26 6.13 -14.96
C ALA A 204 -5.40 4.96 -14.47
N TRP A 205 -4.08 5.11 -14.56
CA TRP A 205 -3.13 4.17 -13.98
C TRP A 205 -2.53 4.76 -12.70
N LEU A 206 -2.55 3.95 -11.65
CA LEU A 206 -2.31 4.38 -10.28
C LEU A 206 -1.15 3.62 -9.66
N SER A 207 -0.33 4.30 -8.89
CA SER A 207 0.70 3.67 -8.05
C SER A 207 0.49 4.01 -6.58
N ARG A 208 0.89 3.09 -5.69
CA ARG A 208 0.94 3.30 -4.24
C ARG A 208 2.27 3.87 -3.76
N SER A 209 3.34 3.56 -4.47
CA SER A 209 4.72 3.89 -4.13
C SER A 209 5.57 3.70 -5.38
N ASP A 210 6.68 4.44 -5.49
CA ASP A 210 7.58 4.34 -6.64
C ASP A 210 8.14 2.91 -6.84
N ASP A 211 8.19 2.09 -5.79
CA ASP A 211 8.66 0.70 -5.83
C ASP A 211 7.61 -0.33 -6.31
N GLN A 212 6.35 0.08 -6.53
CA GLN A 212 5.29 -0.82 -6.98
C GLN A 212 4.90 -0.54 -8.42
N PRO A 213 4.67 -1.58 -9.24
CA PRO A 213 4.22 -1.39 -10.61
C PRO A 213 2.86 -0.67 -10.61
N PRO A 214 2.65 0.27 -11.55
CA PRO A 214 1.37 0.95 -11.67
C PRO A 214 0.28 -0.07 -12.04
N SER A 215 -0.92 0.16 -11.54
CA SER A 215 -2.09 -0.69 -11.77
C SER A 215 -3.22 0.13 -12.38
N ALA A 216 -3.99 -0.47 -13.29
CA ALA A 216 -5.19 0.14 -13.86
C ALA A 216 -6.25 0.44 -12.77
N LEU A 217 -7.11 1.42 -13.02
CA LEU A 217 -8.17 1.81 -12.09
C LEU A 217 -9.15 0.66 -11.87
N SER A 218 -9.53 -0.07 -12.92
CA SER A 218 -10.39 -1.26 -12.86
C SER A 218 -9.84 -2.29 -11.87
N HIS A 219 -8.54 -2.53 -11.91
CA HIS A 219 -7.83 -3.41 -10.98
C HIS A 219 -7.88 -2.88 -9.54
N VAL A 220 -7.61 -1.59 -9.35
CA VAL A 220 -7.65 -0.94 -8.03
C VAL A 220 -9.06 -0.97 -7.42
N LEU A 221 -10.09 -0.89 -8.26
CA LEU A 221 -11.50 -1.00 -7.87
C LEU A 221 -11.98 -2.46 -7.73
N GLY A 222 -11.16 -3.45 -8.11
CA GLY A 222 -11.51 -4.88 -8.10
C GLY A 222 -12.58 -5.25 -9.14
N GLN A 223 -12.70 -4.49 -10.22
CA GLN A 223 -13.70 -4.70 -11.27
C GLN A 223 -13.28 -5.74 -12.31
N ASP A 224 -11.97 -5.96 -12.48
CA ASP A 224 -11.44 -7.01 -13.38
C ASP A 224 -11.85 -8.43 -12.97
N GLN A 225 -12.27 -8.64 -11.72
CA GLN A 225 -12.70 -9.95 -11.20
C GLN A 225 -14.17 -10.29 -11.52
N ARG A 226 -14.91 -9.41 -12.20
CA ARG A 226 -16.34 -9.61 -12.50
C ARG A 226 -16.63 -10.08 -13.92
N GLU A 227 -15.62 -10.20 -14.78
CA GLU A 227 -15.78 -10.65 -16.17
C GLU A 227 -15.36 -12.12 -16.42
N GLU A 228 -15.25 -12.94 -15.37
CA GLU A 228 -15.15 -14.41 -15.48
C GLU A 228 -16.49 -15.11 -15.23
#